data_AF-A0A937SDK3-F1
#
_entry.id   AF-A0A937SDK3-F1
#
_cell.length_a   1.000
_cell.length_b   1.000
_cell.length_c   1.000
_cell.angle_alpha   90.00
_cell.angle_beta   90.00
_cell.angle_gamma   90.00
#
_symmetry.space_group_name_H-M   'P 1'
#
loop_
_entity.id
_entity.type
_entity.pdbx_description
1 polymer ?
#
loop_
_entity_poly.entity_id
_entity_poly.type
_entity_poly.pdbx_seq_one_letter_code
_entity_poly.pdbx_strand_id
1 'polypeptide(L)'
;MNTMSGTFKPRLVYSLLFVSCLLAQNALAWDSVGHRLSAAVANHYLSDSVRNELTRILLQHPRYEEDFLEQMPATIARGNDASQFEWLLGQAAIWPDMTRGFSDSERAKYNRANWHYIDGAWLRGAAT
;
A
#
# COMPACT_ATOMS: atom_id res chain seq x y z
N MET A 1 39.57 -3.48 43.82
CA MET A 1 38.34 -3.10 43.09
C MET A 1 38.69 -1.95 42.17
N ASN A 2 38.94 -2.22 40.88
CA ASN A 2 39.15 -1.17 39.87
C ASN A 2 37.81 -0.82 39.24
N THR A 3 37.28 0.36 39.55
CA THR A 3 36.16 0.94 38.80
C THR A 3 36.69 1.51 37.49
N MET A 4 36.46 0.81 36.38
CA MET A 4 36.67 1.38 35.05
C MET A 4 35.66 2.50 34.82
N SER A 5 36.10 3.75 35.01
CA SER A 5 35.37 4.93 34.55
C SER A 5 35.50 5.02 33.03
N GLY A 6 34.54 4.47 32.31
CA GLY A 6 34.44 4.60 30.87
C GLY A 6 34.15 6.07 30.51
N THR A 7 35.10 6.74 29.86
CA THR A 7 34.89 8.09 29.33
C THR A 7 33.90 8.03 28.17
N PHE A 8 32.72 8.63 28.33
CA PHE A 8 31.75 8.79 27.26
C PHE A 8 32.38 9.65 26.15
N LYS A 9 32.55 9.07 24.94
CA LYS A 9 33.15 9.76 23.78
C LYS A 9 32.04 10.17 22.81
N PRO A 10 31.41 11.34 22.99
CA PRO A 10 30.27 11.78 22.19
C PRO A 10 30.59 11.82 20.69
N ARG A 11 31.84 12.13 20.33
CA ARG A 11 32.33 12.10 18.94
C ARG A 11 32.19 10.73 18.29
N LEU A 12 32.50 9.65 19.01
CA LEU A 12 32.36 8.30 18.51
C LEU A 12 30.89 7.94 18.29
N VAL A 13 30.02 8.36 19.21
CA VAL A 13 28.57 8.15 19.11
C VAL A 13 28.00 8.89 17.89
N TYR A 14 28.39 10.14 17.65
CA TYR A 14 27.96 10.89 16.47
C TYR A 14 28.49 10.28 15.17
N SER A 15 29.75 9.83 15.14
CA SER A 15 30.30 9.12 13.97
C SER A 15 29.57 7.81 13.70
N LEU A 16 29.21 7.04 14.73
CA LEU A 16 28.44 5.81 14.59
C LEU A 16 27.00 6.07 14.12
N LEU A 17 26.33 7.10 14.64
CA LEU A 17 25.00 7.50 14.18
C LEU A 17 25.04 7.95 12.71
N PHE A 18 26.04 8.74 12.33
CA PHE A 18 26.21 9.19 10.95
C PHE A 18 26.44 8.00 10.00
N VAL A 19 27.34 7.07 10.34
CA VAL A 19 27.55 5.84 9.56
C VAL A 19 26.28 4.99 9.50
N SER A 20 25.53 4.87 10.60
CA SER A 20 24.25 4.14 10.60
C SER A 20 23.20 4.76 9.68
N CYS A 21 23.12 6.09 9.59
CA CYS A 21 22.23 6.77 8.64
C CYS A 21 22.67 6.55 7.19
N LEU A 22 23.99 6.47 6.92
CA LEU A 22 24.51 6.15 5.58
C LEU A 22 24.27 4.70 5.16
N LEU A 23 24.12 3.79 6.12
CA LEU A 23 23.85 2.36 5.89
C LEU A 23 22.36 2.01 5.94
N ALA A 24 21.48 2.98 6.20
CA ALA A 24 20.04 2.75 6.17
C ALA A 24 19.60 2.43 4.73
N GLN A 25 19.21 1.18 4.49
CA GLN A 25 18.61 0.78 3.22
C GLN A 25 17.19 1.33 3.13
N ASN A 26 16.78 1.75 1.93
CA ASN A 26 15.38 2.10 1.68
C ASN A 26 14.52 0.86 1.89
N ALA A 27 13.60 0.93 2.86
CA ALA A 27 12.51 -0.02 2.92
C ALA A 27 11.56 0.31 1.77
N LEU A 28 11.60 -0.49 0.70
CA LEU A 28 10.64 -0.36 -0.39
C LEU A 28 9.30 -0.92 0.10
N ALA A 29 8.38 -0.03 0.43
CA ALA A 29 6.97 -0.40 0.56
C ALA A 29 6.43 -0.82 -0.81
N TRP A 30 5.36 -1.59 -0.81
CA TRP A 30 4.65 -1.94 -2.04
C TRP A 30 4.15 -0.65 -2.69
N ASP A 31 4.57 -0.41 -3.93
CA ASP A 31 4.08 0.67 -4.77
C ASP A 31 2.90 0.17 -5.62
N SER A 32 2.49 0.97 -6.61
CA SER A 32 1.39 0.61 -7.50
C SER A 32 1.60 -0.71 -8.23
N VAL A 33 2.85 -1.10 -8.52
CA VAL A 33 3.18 -2.38 -9.17
C VAL A 33 2.92 -3.53 -8.20
N GLY A 34 3.39 -3.39 -6.96
CA GLY A 34 3.19 -4.37 -5.89
C GLY A 34 1.73 -4.69 -5.60
N HIS A 35 0.93 -3.65 -5.44
CA HIS A 35 -0.50 -3.76 -5.20
C HIS A 35 -1.25 -4.44 -6.35
N ARG A 36 -0.96 -4.05 -7.60
CA ARG A 36 -1.57 -4.66 -8.78
C ARG A 36 -1.18 -6.11 -8.97
N LEU A 37 0.10 -6.45 -8.75
CA LEU A 37 0.56 -7.83 -8.80
C LEU A 37 -0.16 -8.70 -7.76
N SER A 38 -0.30 -8.20 -6.53
CA SER A 38 -1.04 -8.91 -5.47
C SER A 38 -2.50 -9.15 -5.86
N ALA A 39 -3.15 -8.16 -6.46
CA ALA A 39 -4.50 -8.28 -6.99
C ALA A 39 -4.61 -9.30 -8.12
N ALA A 40 -3.66 -9.31 -9.06
CA ALA A 40 -3.59 -10.29 -10.14
C ALA A 40 -3.40 -11.71 -9.62
N VAL A 41 -2.52 -11.91 -8.62
CA VAL A 41 -2.35 -13.20 -7.94
C VAL A 41 -3.66 -13.64 -7.28
N ALA A 42 -4.32 -12.75 -6.52
CA ALA A 42 -5.59 -13.04 -5.89
C ALA A 42 -6.66 -13.44 -6.92
N ASN A 43 -6.72 -12.73 -8.05
CA ASN A 43 -7.63 -12.99 -9.16
C ASN A 43 -7.60 -14.45 -9.60
N HIS A 44 -6.41 -15.06 -9.71
CA HIS A 44 -6.26 -16.46 -10.13
C HIS A 44 -6.97 -17.48 -9.23
N TYR A 45 -7.28 -17.11 -7.99
CA TYR A 45 -7.95 -17.98 -7.01
C TYR A 45 -9.43 -17.62 -6.78
N LEU A 46 -9.95 -16.59 -7.44
CA LEU A 46 -11.36 -16.19 -7.30
C LEU A 46 -12.27 -17.08 -8.15
N SER A 47 -13.35 -17.56 -7.54
CA SER A 47 -14.46 -18.18 -8.26
C SER A 47 -15.28 -17.13 -9.02
N ASP A 48 -16.05 -17.58 -10.02
CA ASP A 48 -16.90 -16.70 -10.82
C ASP A 48 -17.95 -15.94 -9.99
N SER A 49 -18.51 -16.59 -8.96
CA SER A 49 -19.46 -15.93 -8.05
C SER A 49 -18.82 -14.76 -7.30
N VAL A 50 -17.55 -14.91 -6.87
CA VAL A 50 -16.82 -13.85 -6.17
C VAL A 50 -16.43 -12.73 -7.14
N ARG A 51 -16.01 -13.08 -8.37
CA ARG A 51 -15.72 -12.09 -9.42
C ARG A 51 -16.94 -11.23 -9.71
N ASN A 52 -18.10 -11.84 -9.91
CA ASN A 52 -19.35 -11.13 -10.17
C ASN A 52 -19.74 -10.19 -9.02
N GLU A 53 -19.60 -10.65 -7.79
CA GLU A 53 -19.91 -9.83 -6.62
C GLU A 53 -18.94 -8.65 -6.46
N LEU A 54 -17.64 -8.87 -6.68
CA LEU A 54 -16.66 -7.78 -6.67
C LEU A 54 -16.92 -6.77 -7.79
N THR A 55 -17.26 -7.22 -9.00
CA THR A 55 -17.68 -6.34 -10.10
C THR A 55 -18.88 -5.49 -9.68
N ARG A 56 -19.90 -6.10 -9.04
CA ARG A 56 -21.09 -5.40 -8.57
C ARG A 56 -20.75 -4.32 -7.53
N ILE A 57 -19.83 -4.61 -6.61
CA ILE A 57 -19.35 -3.65 -5.61
C ILE A 57 -18.60 -2.50 -6.29
N LEU A 58 -17.71 -2.79 -7.23
CA LEU A 58 -16.91 -1.78 -7.93
C LEU A 58 -17.79 -0.84 -8.77
N LEU A 59 -18.81 -1.36 -9.44
CA LEU A 59 -19.79 -0.54 -10.19
C LEU A 59 -20.54 0.46 -9.32
N GLN A 60 -20.60 0.24 -7.99
CA GLN A 60 -21.24 1.16 -7.04
C GLN A 60 -20.27 2.19 -6.46
N HIS A 61 -19.00 2.19 -6.88
CA HIS A 61 -18.01 3.11 -6.36
C HIS A 61 -18.39 4.57 -6.72
N PRO A 62 -18.39 5.53 -5.77
CA PRO A 62 -18.86 6.90 -6.01
C PRO A 62 -18.01 7.67 -7.03
N ARG A 63 -16.80 7.19 -7.28
CA ARG A 63 -15.86 7.72 -8.28
C ARG A 63 -15.51 6.70 -9.36
N TYR A 64 -16.44 5.79 -9.67
CA TYR A 64 -16.20 4.70 -10.64
C TYR A 64 -15.80 5.24 -12.01
N GLU A 65 -16.49 6.26 -12.52
CA GLU A 65 -16.17 6.86 -13.83
C GLU A 65 -14.73 7.40 -13.85
N GLU A 66 -14.43 8.35 -12.96
CA GLU A 66 -13.17 9.11 -12.94
C GLU A 66 -11.96 8.24 -12.56
N ASP A 67 -12.10 7.38 -11.53
CA ASP A 67 -10.96 6.65 -10.97
C ASP A 67 -10.80 5.24 -11.57
N PHE A 68 -11.81 4.73 -12.28
CA PHE A 68 -11.77 3.41 -12.92
C PHE A 68 -11.97 3.50 -14.44
N LEU A 69 -13.14 3.88 -14.94
CA LEU A 69 -13.40 3.80 -16.38
C LEU A 69 -12.47 4.69 -17.22
N GLU A 70 -12.31 5.96 -16.82
CA GLU A 70 -11.45 6.91 -17.53
C GLU A 70 -9.95 6.58 -17.42
N GLN A 71 -9.56 5.84 -16.38
CA GLN A 71 -8.17 5.42 -16.19
C GLN A 71 -7.85 4.11 -16.94
N MET A 72 -8.86 3.40 -17.45
CA MET A 72 -8.67 2.13 -18.14
C MET A 72 -8.06 2.36 -19.53
N PRO A 73 -6.89 1.74 -19.84
CA PRO A 73 -6.30 1.83 -21.17
C PRO A 73 -7.27 1.34 -22.24
N ALA A 74 -7.36 2.07 -23.37
CA ALA A 74 -8.26 1.74 -24.47
C ALA A 74 -8.02 0.34 -25.09
N THR A 75 -6.84 -0.26 -24.90
CA THR A 75 -6.55 -1.64 -25.29
C THR A 75 -7.27 -2.65 -24.38
N ILE A 76 -7.39 -2.35 -23.09
CA ILE A 76 -8.09 -3.19 -22.11
C ILE A 76 -9.60 -2.97 -22.21
N ALA A 77 -10.05 -1.73 -22.37
CA ALA A 77 -11.47 -1.40 -22.52
C ALA A 77 -12.12 -2.07 -23.75
N ARG A 78 -11.34 -2.31 -24.81
CA ARG A 78 -11.79 -3.06 -26.02
C ARG A 78 -11.54 -4.57 -25.92
N GLY A 79 -10.91 -5.02 -24.83
CA GLY A 79 -10.65 -6.43 -24.55
C GLY A 79 -11.88 -7.16 -24.01
N ASN A 80 -11.67 -8.38 -23.55
CA ASN A 80 -12.73 -9.20 -22.95
C ASN A 80 -12.97 -8.84 -21.47
N ASP A 81 -14.10 -9.31 -20.93
CA ASP A 81 -14.52 -9.06 -19.55
C ASP A 81 -13.49 -9.50 -18.51
N ALA A 82 -12.73 -10.58 -18.77
CA ALA A 82 -11.70 -11.06 -17.86
C ALA A 82 -10.53 -10.07 -17.75
N SER A 83 -10.07 -9.52 -18.87
CA SER A 83 -9.02 -8.49 -18.90
C SER A 83 -9.49 -7.18 -18.27
N GLN A 84 -10.75 -6.78 -18.51
CA GLN A 84 -11.34 -5.61 -17.87
C GLN A 84 -11.45 -5.79 -16.36
N PHE A 85 -11.90 -6.96 -15.90
CA PHE A 85 -12.00 -7.28 -14.48
C PHE A 85 -10.64 -7.28 -13.78
N GLU A 86 -9.62 -7.89 -14.39
CA GLU A 86 -8.25 -7.87 -13.84
C GLU A 86 -7.75 -6.44 -13.66
N TRP A 87 -8.00 -5.57 -14.65
CA TRP A 87 -7.64 -4.16 -14.55
C TRP A 87 -8.41 -3.44 -13.44
N LEU A 88 -9.73 -3.66 -13.34
CA LEU A 88 -10.58 -3.06 -12.31
C LEU A 88 -10.14 -3.46 -10.90
N LEU A 89 -9.83 -4.75 -10.70
CA LEU A 89 -9.35 -5.26 -9.42
C LEU A 89 -7.97 -4.70 -9.06
N GLY A 90 -7.07 -4.60 -10.04
CA GLY A 90 -5.76 -3.97 -9.86
C GLY A 90 -5.87 -2.47 -9.55
N GLN A 91 -6.81 -1.77 -10.17
CA GLN A 91 -7.11 -0.37 -9.89
C GLN A 91 -7.64 -0.19 -8.47
N ALA A 92 -8.58 -1.04 -8.06
CA ALA A 92 -9.12 -1.04 -6.69
C ALA A 92 -8.01 -1.25 -5.64
N ALA A 93 -7.02 -2.09 -5.94
CA ALA A 93 -5.92 -2.38 -5.03
C ALA A 93 -4.99 -1.20 -4.76
N ILE A 94 -4.89 -0.23 -5.69
CA ILE A 94 -4.07 0.98 -5.52
C ILE A 94 -4.89 2.20 -5.10
N TRP A 95 -6.21 2.15 -5.22
CA TRP A 95 -7.08 3.30 -5.00
C TRP A 95 -6.88 3.95 -3.62
N PRO A 96 -6.76 3.21 -2.50
CA PRO A 96 -6.49 3.83 -1.20
C PRO A 96 -5.23 4.70 -1.16
N ASP A 97 -4.17 4.29 -1.88
CA ASP A 97 -2.93 5.06 -2.01
C ASP A 97 -3.10 6.30 -2.92
N MET A 98 -3.89 6.17 -3.99
CA MET A 98 -4.20 7.29 -4.90
C MET A 98 -4.92 8.43 -4.19
N THR A 99 -5.78 8.14 -3.21
CA THR A 99 -6.55 9.16 -2.49
C THR A 99 -5.68 10.22 -1.81
N ARG A 100 -4.39 9.93 -1.54
CA ARG A 100 -3.43 10.89 -1.01
C ARG A 100 -3.18 12.08 -1.95
N GLY A 101 -3.32 11.86 -3.26
CA GLY A 101 -3.14 12.88 -4.29
C GLY A 101 -4.40 13.67 -4.64
N PHE A 102 -5.55 13.37 -4.02
CA PHE A 102 -6.79 14.06 -4.30
C PHE A 102 -6.79 15.50 -3.76
N SER A 103 -7.72 16.32 -4.24
CA SER A 103 -7.98 17.66 -3.67
C SER A 103 -8.28 17.57 -2.17
N ASP A 104 -8.10 18.66 -1.43
CA ASP A 104 -8.25 18.65 0.03
C ASP A 104 -9.62 18.15 0.50
N SER A 105 -10.70 18.53 -0.19
CA SER A 105 -12.06 18.13 0.13
C SER A 105 -12.30 16.64 -0.12
N GLU A 106 -11.83 16.08 -1.24
CA GLU A 106 -11.98 14.67 -1.57
C GLU A 106 -11.04 13.80 -0.74
N ARG A 107 -9.81 14.25 -0.53
CA ARG A 107 -8.82 13.59 0.32
C ARG A 107 -9.35 13.45 1.76
N ALA A 108 -10.02 14.47 2.30
CA ALA A 108 -10.64 14.40 3.63
C ALA A 108 -11.77 13.34 3.71
N LYS A 109 -12.46 13.04 2.61
CA LYS A 109 -13.52 12.02 2.56
C LYS A 109 -12.94 10.60 2.55
N TYR A 110 -11.90 10.39 1.74
CA TYR A 110 -11.49 9.05 1.34
C TYR A 110 -10.15 8.59 1.92
N ASN A 111 -9.19 9.50 2.12
CA ASN A 111 -7.85 9.10 2.55
C ASN A 111 -7.85 8.64 4.01
N ARG A 112 -7.34 7.43 4.24
CA ARG A 112 -7.17 6.82 5.56
C ARG A 112 -5.71 6.45 5.79
N ALA A 113 -4.82 7.44 5.80
CA ALA A 113 -3.37 7.23 5.83
C ALA A 113 -2.89 6.24 6.91
N ASN A 114 -3.47 6.28 8.11
CA ASN A 114 -3.08 5.42 9.24
C ASN A 114 -3.59 3.98 9.14
N TRP A 115 -4.39 3.63 8.13
CA TRP A 115 -4.86 2.26 7.92
C TRP A 115 -3.86 1.40 7.13
N HIS A 116 -2.84 2.02 6.53
CA HIS A 116 -1.85 1.34 5.69
C HIS A 116 -0.75 0.62 6.47
N TYR A 117 -0.67 0.84 7.78
CA TYR A 117 0.38 0.29 8.63
C TYR A 117 -0.15 0.06 10.04
N ILE A 118 0.56 -0.79 10.76
CA ILE A 118 0.47 -0.88 12.21
C ILE A 118 1.84 -0.51 12.76
N ASP A 119 1.86 0.30 13.82
CA ASP A 119 3.12 0.57 14.52
C ASP A 119 3.56 -0.73 15.18
N GLY A 120 4.76 -1.18 14.81
CA GLY A 120 5.33 -2.48 15.18
C GLY A 120 5.67 -2.67 16.65
N ALA A 121 5.01 -1.96 17.59
CA ALA A 121 4.90 -2.39 18.97
C ALA A 121 4.03 -3.65 19.04
N TRP A 122 4.53 -4.73 18.42
CA TRP A 122 4.12 -6.09 18.68
C TRP A 122 4.27 -6.31 20.18
N LEU A 123 3.15 -6.22 20.92
CA LEU A 123 3.05 -6.74 22.27
C LEU A 123 3.20 -8.26 22.18
N ARG A 124 4.44 -8.74 22.10
CA ARG A 124 4.77 -10.15 22.36
C ARG A 124 4.38 -10.44 23.80
N GLY A 125 3.16 -10.95 24.01
CA GLY A 125 2.67 -11.35 25.33
C GLY A 125 1.18 -11.11 25.62
N ALA A 126 0.39 -10.49 24.73
CA ALA A 126 -1.03 -10.20 24.99
C ALA A 126 -2.04 -11.13 24.27
N ALA A 127 -1.56 -12.21 23.64
CA ALA A 127 -2.44 -13.30 23.23
C ALA A 127 -2.59 -14.26 24.41
N THR A 128 -3.63 -14.06 25.21
CA THR A 128 -4.14 -15.03 26.21
C THR A 128 -5.28 -15.84 25.63
#